data_AF-A0A918YNK9-F1
#
_entry.id   AF-A0A918YNK9-F1
#
_cell.length_a   1.000
_cell.length_b   1.000
_cell.length_c   1.000
_cell.angle_alpha   90.00
_cell.angle_beta   90.00
_cell.angle_gamma   90.00
#
_symmetry.space_group_name_H-M   'P 1'
#
loop_
_entity.id
_entity.type
_entity.pdbx_description
1 polymer ?
#
loop_
_entity_poly.entity_id
_entity_poly.type
_entity_poly.pdbx_seq_one_letter_code
_entity_poly.pdbx_strand_id
1 'polypeptide(L)'
;MAGENIGSATNTGAVTVLHGTPKGLDTSSGAQPFAQSSPGVPGDDEKDDYFGQDVKLDDVTGDGRADLLVGSQENAGNDAVTYLPSDGTRITTTGSRTVSPSTSGVSTTGTPYFGANFAD
;
A
#
# COMPACT_ATOMS: atom_id res chain seq x y z
N MET A 1 -10.73 1.42 -0.07
CA MET A 1 -10.80 2.06 1.27
C MET A 1 -10.18 1.12 2.29
N ALA A 2 -9.57 1.58 3.39
CA ALA A 2 -9.15 0.65 4.45
C ALA A 2 -10.38 -0.16 4.93
N GLY A 3 -10.28 -1.50 4.90
CA GLY A 3 -11.37 -2.39 5.28
C GLY A 3 -12.47 -2.62 4.21
N GLU A 4 -12.24 -2.25 2.95
CA GLU A 4 -13.13 -2.67 1.85
C GLU A 4 -13.14 -4.20 1.70
N ASN A 5 -14.29 -4.77 1.33
CA ASN A 5 -14.41 -6.20 1.03
C ASN A 5 -14.16 -6.42 -0.46
N ILE A 6 -13.20 -7.27 -0.81
CA ILE A 6 -12.96 -7.68 -2.20
C ILE A 6 -13.34 -9.15 -2.34
N GLY A 7 -14.35 -9.42 -3.18
CA GLY A 7 -14.93 -10.76 -3.32
C GLY A 7 -15.51 -11.27 -1.99
N SER A 8 -15.03 -12.43 -1.53
CA SER A 8 -15.45 -13.03 -0.26
C SER A 8 -14.56 -12.67 0.94
N ALA A 9 -13.41 -12.04 0.69
CA ALA A 9 -12.49 -11.63 1.75
C ALA A 9 -12.98 -10.30 2.34
N THR A 10 -13.26 -10.30 3.64
CA THR A 10 -13.78 -9.14 4.36
C THR A 10 -12.65 -8.29 4.90
N ASN A 11 -12.81 -6.97 4.94
CA ASN A 11 -11.83 -6.05 5.49
C ASN A 11 -10.44 -6.09 4.82
N THR A 12 -10.37 -6.48 3.55
CA THR A 12 -9.13 -6.58 2.77
C THR A 12 -8.44 -5.25 2.59
N GLY A 13 -9.22 -4.20 2.29
CA GLY A 13 -8.68 -2.87 2.04
C GLY A 13 -8.31 -2.59 0.58
N ALA A 14 -8.23 -1.30 0.25
CA ALA A 14 -7.76 -0.80 -1.03
C ALA A 14 -7.36 0.68 -0.90
N VAL A 15 -6.48 1.13 -1.78
CA VAL A 15 -6.09 2.55 -1.94
C VAL A 15 -6.44 3.02 -3.34
N THR A 16 -6.81 4.30 -3.49
CA THR A 16 -7.00 4.92 -4.79
C THR A 16 -6.14 6.16 -4.87
N VAL A 17 -5.21 6.19 -5.82
CA VAL A 17 -4.39 7.37 -6.10
C VAL A 17 -5.15 8.27 -7.08
N LEU A 18 -5.27 9.56 -6.73
CA LEU A 18 -5.82 10.60 -7.59
C LEU A 18 -4.74 11.62 -7.88
N HIS A 19 -4.45 11.86 -9.16
CA HIS A 19 -3.44 12.83 -9.56
C HIS A 19 -3.98 14.26 -9.48
N GLY A 20 -3.15 15.18 -9.01
CA GLY A 20 -3.43 16.61 -9.04
C GLY A 20 -3.19 17.20 -10.43
N THR A 21 -4.01 18.18 -10.80
CA THR A 21 -3.82 19.03 -11.97
C THR A 21 -3.86 20.50 -11.55
N PRO A 22 -3.45 21.45 -12.42
CA PRO A 22 -3.63 22.87 -12.14
C PRO A 22 -5.08 23.30 -11.88
N LYS A 23 -6.06 22.45 -12.21
CA LYS A 23 -7.50 22.70 -11.99
C LYS A 23 -8.07 21.95 -10.77
N GLY A 24 -7.23 21.24 -10.01
CA GLY A 24 -7.65 20.37 -8.91
C GLY A 24 -7.39 18.89 -9.19
N LEU A 25 -7.95 18.01 -8.37
CA LEU A 25 -7.81 16.56 -8.52
C LEU A 25 -8.46 16.06 -9.83
N ASP A 26 -7.77 15.20 -10.57
CA ASP A 26 -8.33 14.45 -11.69
C ASP A 26 -9.14 13.26 -11.16
N THR A 27 -10.45 13.42 -11.12
CA THR A 27 -11.40 12.38 -10.72
C THR A 27 -12.06 11.67 -11.91
N SER A 28 -11.77 12.07 -13.16
CA SER A 28 -12.51 11.61 -14.35
C SER A 28 -11.70 10.66 -15.24
N SER A 29 -10.37 10.76 -15.23
CA SER A 29 -9.49 9.91 -16.04
C SER A 29 -8.25 9.39 -15.31
N GLY A 30 -7.96 9.92 -14.12
CA GLY A 30 -6.68 9.73 -13.44
C GLY A 30 -6.69 8.83 -12.20
N ALA A 31 -7.82 8.19 -11.87
CA ALA A 31 -7.90 7.35 -10.67
C ALA A 31 -7.19 6.00 -10.85
N GLN A 32 -6.32 5.64 -9.89
CA GLN A 32 -5.58 4.38 -9.88
C GLN A 32 -5.92 3.59 -8.61
N PRO A 33 -6.86 2.63 -8.67
CA PRO A 33 -7.15 1.75 -7.55
C PRO A 33 -6.08 0.66 -7.44
N PHE A 34 -5.68 0.36 -6.20
CA PHE A 34 -4.78 -0.74 -5.86
C PHE A 34 -5.31 -1.47 -4.62
N ALA A 35 -5.22 -2.79 -4.67
CA ALA A 35 -5.41 -3.74 -3.59
C ALA A 35 -4.25 -4.74 -3.62
N GLN A 36 -4.13 -5.62 -2.63
CA GLN A 36 -3.05 -6.61 -2.61
C GLN A 36 -3.16 -7.57 -3.79
N SER A 37 -4.38 -7.95 -4.16
CA SER A 37 -4.66 -8.77 -5.35
C SER A 37 -4.48 -8.04 -6.70
N SER A 38 -4.13 -6.75 -6.71
CA SER A 38 -3.92 -6.03 -7.97
C SER A 38 -2.74 -6.61 -8.74
N PRO A 39 -2.83 -6.80 -10.07
CA PRO A 39 -1.76 -7.41 -10.85
C PRO A 39 -0.38 -6.73 -10.64
N GLY A 40 0.58 -7.50 -10.11
CA GLY A 40 1.94 -7.04 -9.84
C GLY A 40 2.15 -6.43 -8.45
N VAL A 41 1.09 -6.22 -7.66
CA VAL A 41 1.23 -5.95 -6.22
C VAL A 41 1.52 -7.29 -5.51
N PRO A 42 2.53 -7.37 -4.63
CA PRO A 42 2.79 -8.62 -3.90
C PRO A 42 1.70 -8.92 -2.87
N GLY A 43 1.32 -10.20 -2.80
CA GLY A 43 0.29 -10.70 -1.88
C GLY A 43 -1.01 -11.03 -2.57
N ASP A 44 -1.97 -11.51 -1.78
CA ASP A 44 -3.37 -11.70 -2.16
C ASP A 44 -4.22 -10.93 -1.16
N ASP A 45 -5.49 -10.67 -1.49
CA ASP A 45 -6.40 -10.05 -0.53
C ASP A 45 -6.78 -11.09 0.54
N GLU A 46 -6.36 -10.90 1.79
CA GLU A 46 -6.78 -11.73 2.91
C GLU A 46 -7.72 -10.98 3.87
N LYS A 47 -8.43 -11.76 4.68
CA LYS A 47 -9.40 -11.20 5.61
C LYS A 47 -8.64 -10.42 6.70
N ASP A 48 -9.13 -9.21 6.98
CA ASP A 48 -8.64 -8.33 8.04
C ASP A 48 -7.21 -7.79 7.81
N ASP A 49 -6.73 -7.74 6.56
CA ASP A 49 -5.44 -7.10 6.23
C ASP A 49 -5.50 -5.57 6.14
N TYR A 50 -6.69 -4.99 5.96
CA TYR A 50 -6.89 -3.55 5.93
C TYR A 50 -5.89 -2.77 5.06
N PHE A 51 -5.51 -3.29 3.88
CA PHE A 51 -4.62 -2.61 2.95
C PHE A 51 -5.05 -1.15 2.72
N GLY A 52 -4.13 -0.23 2.97
CA GLY A 52 -4.45 1.20 3.01
C GLY A 52 -4.86 1.73 4.37
N GLN A 53 -4.59 0.99 5.45
CA GLN A 53 -4.78 1.46 6.82
C GLN A 53 -4.02 2.77 7.05
N ASP A 54 -2.81 2.85 6.53
CA ASP A 54 -2.05 4.08 6.45
C ASP A 54 -1.39 4.21 5.07
N VAL A 55 -1.22 5.44 4.61
CA VAL A 55 -0.72 5.75 3.27
C VAL A 55 0.23 6.93 3.33
N LYS A 56 1.38 6.79 2.65
CA LYS A 56 2.34 7.87 2.48
C LYS A 56 2.78 7.98 1.03
N LEU A 57 2.88 9.22 0.55
CA LEU A 57 3.56 9.55 -0.70
C LEU A 57 4.91 10.17 -0.35
N ASP A 58 6.01 9.54 -0.79
CA ASP A 58 7.37 9.98 -0.47
C ASP A 58 8.35 9.59 -1.58
N ASP A 59 9.42 10.35 -1.77
CA ASP A 59 10.46 10.03 -2.75
C ASP A 59 11.47 9.04 -2.15
N VAL A 60 11.10 7.76 -2.16
CA VAL A 60 11.89 6.68 -1.54
C VAL A 60 13.15 6.35 -2.36
N THR A 61 13.16 6.67 -3.65
CA THR A 61 14.28 6.37 -4.56
C THR A 61 15.26 7.52 -4.75
N GLY A 62 14.88 8.75 -4.37
CA GLY A 62 15.68 9.95 -4.55
C GLY A 62 15.70 10.46 -5.99
N ASP A 63 14.70 10.12 -6.79
CA ASP A 63 14.61 10.51 -8.20
C ASP A 63 13.76 11.80 -8.43
N GLY A 64 13.30 12.40 -7.33
CA GLY A 64 12.48 13.60 -7.30
C GLY A 64 10.99 13.33 -7.47
N ARG A 65 10.53 12.07 -7.39
CA ARG A 65 9.13 11.68 -7.62
C ARG A 65 8.60 10.91 -6.43
N ALA A 66 7.40 11.26 -5.99
CA ALA A 66 6.77 10.55 -4.89
C ALA A 66 6.31 9.15 -5.34
N ASP A 67 6.77 8.14 -4.62
CA ASP A 67 6.30 6.76 -4.63
C ASP A 67 5.17 6.57 -3.61
N LEU A 68 4.45 5.45 -3.71
CA LEU A 68 3.38 5.12 -2.78
C LEU A 68 3.83 4.05 -1.78
N LEU A 69 3.63 4.33 -0.49
CA LEU A 69 3.76 3.39 0.62
C LEU A 69 2.37 3.12 1.23
N VAL A 70 2.06 1.85 1.45
CA VAL A 70 0.78 1.38 1.95
C VAL A 70 0.98 0.43 3.12
N GLY A 71 0.41 0.75 4.29
CA GLY A 71 0.37 -0.13 5.45
C GLY A 71 -0.79 -1.14 5.38
N SER A 72 -0.58 -2.33 5.95
CA SER A 72 -1.60 -3.38 6.14
C SER A 72 -1.38 -4.16 7.45
N GLN A 73 -2.46 -4.68 8.04
CA GLN A 73 -2.51 -5.52 9.26
C GLN A 73 -2.24 -7.00 8.98
N GLU A 74 -1.21 -7.26 8.20
CA GLU A 74 -0.80 -8.60 7.82
C GLU A 74 -0.55 -9.52 9.01
N ASN A 75 -0.94 -10.79 8.86
CA ASN A 75 -0.41 -11.90 9.67
C ASN A 75 -0.57 -11.71 11.19
N ALA A 76 -1.75 -11.28 11.63
CA ALA A 76 -2.14 -11.15 13.04
C ALA A 76 -1.24 -10.20 13.88
N GLY A 77 -0.91 -9.03 13.32
CA GLY A 77 -0.15 -7.98 14.01
C GLY A 77 1.34 -7.99 13.71
N ASN A 78 1.78 -8.80 12.75
CA ASN A 78 3.12 -8.65 12.17
C ASN A 78 3.18 -7.42 11.28
N ASP A 79 2.09 -7.16 10.56
CA ASP A 79 1.87 -6.02 9.69
C ASP A 79 2.91 -5.93 8.55
N ALA A 80 2.62 -5.09 7.57
CA ALA A 80 3.53 -4.87 6.46
C ALA A 80 3.42 -3.47 5.87
N VAL A 81 4.47 -3.10 5.15
CA VAL A 81 4.51 -1.95 4.25
C VAL A 81 4.68 -2.46 2.83
N THR A 82 3.74 -2.12 1.96
CA THR A 82 3.83 -2.35 0.52
C THR A 82 4.25 -1.06 -0.17
N TYR A 83 5.34 -1.13 -0.92
CA TYR A 83 5.89 -0.06 -1.74
C TYR A 83 5.49 -0.25 -3.20
N LEU A 84 4.94 0.80 -3.82
CA LEU A 84 4.60 0.87 -5.24
C LEU A 84 5.35 2.06 -5.88
N PRO A 85 6.27 1.80 -6.84
CA PRO A 85 7.09 2.84 -7.44
C PRO A 85 6.33 3.72 -8.42
N SER A 86 6.74 4.98 -8.51
CA SER A 86 6.32 5.94 -9.52
C SER A 86 7.20 5.84 -10.78
N ASP A 87 6.59 5.92 -11.97
CA ASP A 87 7.34 6.17 -13.21
C ASP A 87 7.49 7.67 -13.52
N GLY A 88 7.01 8.52 -12.62
CA GLY A 88 6.99 9.97 -12.77
C GLY A 88 5.78 10.54 -13.48
N THR A 89 4.92 9.69 -14.01
CA THR A 89 3.60 10.07 -14.52
C THR A 89 2.48 9.39 -13.74
N ARG A 90 2.72 8.20 -13.19
CA ARG A 90 1.77 7.37 -12.45
C ARG A 90 2.49 6.49 -11.43
N ILE A 91 1.74 6.05 -10.42
CA ILE A 91 2.15 4.90 -9.59
C ILE A 91 2.03 3.62 -10.43
N THR A 92 3.00 2.72 -10.31
CA THR A 92 3.10 1.48 -11.06
C THR A 92 3.20 0.28 -10.13
N THR A 93 2.93 -0.92 -10.66
CA THR A 93 3.12 -2.18 -9.92
C THR A 93 4.44 -2.89 -10.27
N THR A 94 5.16 -2.40 -11.29
CA THR A 94 6.44 -2.97 -11.71
C THR A 94 7.52 -2.58 -10.71
N GLY A 95 8.11 -3.55 -10.03
CA GLY A 95 9.12 -3.29 -9.00
C GLY A 95 8.54 -3.02 -7.61
N SER A 96 7.24 -3.24 -7.43
CA SER A 96 6.59 -3.24 -6.12
C SER A 96 7.19 -4.30 -5.21
N ARG A 97 7.23 -4.01 -3.91
CA ARG A 97 7.78 -4.89 -2.89
C ARG A 97 7.01 -4.76 -1.58
N THR A 98 6.93 -5.83 -0.82
CA THR A 98 6.37 -5.83 0.54
C THR A 98 7.48 -6.10 1.54
N VAL A 99 7.55 -5.24 2.55
CA VAL A 99 8.47 -5.38 3.68
C VAL A 99 7.65 -5.65 4.93
N SER A 100 8.01 -6.71 5.64
CA SER A 100 7.35 -7.17 6.86
C SER A 100 8.42 -7.71 7.81
N PRO A 101 8.08 -8.11 9.05
CA PRO A 101 9.08 -8.67 9.96
C PRO A 101 9.83 -9.88 9.37
N SER A 102 9.11 -10.76 8.67
CA SER A 102 9.68 -11.97 8.07
C SER A 102 10.68 -11.68 6.93
N THR A 103 10.60 -10.52 6.29
CA THR A 103 11.52 -10.11 5.20
C THR A 103 12.56 -9.08 5.62
N SER A 104 12.40 -8.47 6.80
CA SER A 104 13.31 -7.43 7.32
C SER A 104 14.24 -7.91 8.44
N GLY A 105 14.04 -9.14 8.95
CA GLY A 105 14.80 -9.68 10.08
C GLY A 105 14.34 -9.17 11.44
N VAL A 106 13.20 -8.45 11.49
CA VAL A 106 12.52 -8.12 12.73
C VAL A 106 11.83 -9.36 13.29
N SER A 107 11.86 -9.54 14.61
CA SER A 107 11.22 -10.69 15.25
C SER A 107 9.70 -10.64 15.08
N THR A 108 9.11 -11.79 14.76
CA THR A 108 7.67 -12.03 14.76
C THR A 108 7.14 -12.48 16.13
N THR A 109 7.98 -12.46 17.18
CA THR A 109 7.53 -12.81 18.54
C THR A 109 6.67 -11.69 19.11
N GLY A 110 5.43 -12.00 19.49
CA GLY A 110 4.45 -11.01 19.95
C GLY A 110 3.67 -10.40 18.77
N THR A 111 3.42 -9.10 18.83
CA THR A 111 2.73 -8.32 17.77
C THR A 111 3.56 -7.08 17.48
N PRO A 112 4.51 -7.14 16.53
CA PRO A 112 5.45 -6.05 16.30
C PRO A 112 4.83 -4.80 15.69
N TYR A 113 3.61 -4.88 15.13
CA TYR A 113 2.91 -3.79 14.44
C TYR A 113 3.80 -3.07 13.41
N PHE A 114 4.54 -3.85 12.63
CA PHE A 114 5.58 -3.33 11.74
C PHE A 114 4.95 -2.54 10.58
N GLY A 115 4.98 -1.22 10.69
CA GLY A 115 4.69 -0.32 9.57
C GLY A 115 3.24 -0.28 9.10
N ALA A 116 2.27 -0.85 9.84
CA ALA A 116 0.86 -0.60 9.57
C ALA A 116 0.46 0.88 9.77
N ASN A 117 1.20 1.61 10.61
CA ASN A 117 1.06 3.05 10.78
C ASN A 117 2.45 3.69 10.66
N PHE A 118 2.56 4.74 9.86
CA PHE A 118 3.76 5.55 9.71
C PHE A 118 3.77 6.62 10.82
N ALA A 119 4.89 6.74 11.53
CA ALA A 119 5.12 7.87 12.43
C ALA A 119 5.84 8.98 11.66
N ASP A 120 5.28 10.20 11.67
CA ASP A 120 5.96 11.45 11.31
C ASP A 120 6.31 12.22 12.59
#